data_AF-A0A9X3EV14-F1
#
_entry.id   AF-A0A9X3EV14-F1
#
_cell.length_a   1.000
_cell.length_b   1.000
_cell.length_c   1.000
_cell.angle_alpha   90.00
_cell.angle_beta   90.00
_cell.angle_gamma   90.00
#
_symmetry.space_group_name_H-M   'P 1'
#
loop_
_entity.id
_entity.type
_entity.pdbx_description
1 polymer ?
#
loop_
_entity_poly.entity_id
_entity_poly.type
_entity_poly.pdbx_seq_one_letter_code
_entity_poly.pdbx_strand_id
1 'polypeptide(L)'
;MRSEMAFGIANLLRSAPERRALTAEFEDNDNFFLSMSPPPYPHAVDEALAEWGAELFHERDLWEDGQNPDIPVPEGNGSCASCHGVYSPLYAADPAYLPDPRLKGVAGVITPIEIIDTDPARFELMADERKRRAWNTSFLAYNDMSPDHPGFFDDPITSALRRVPRAAYDNGDGPVFSPLGPNEWIEPFGYMAPPLYGAWGNAPFLHNGSVPDLWGVLDPDARPAVWKRQYTAANILGTNAGYDPSFAAYDFAKLGWKYTEVQCADTPAASTFLPCSEEMATIDILFANIANSVAQYNSLAYQSPPPITQKQIRSRMIFNSHLYGMGNHGHEFTQSLTDDERWALLEYMKTL
;
A
#
# COMPACT_ATOMS: atom_id res chain seq x y z
N MET A 1 -10.31 -6.73 -12.33
CA MET A 1 -11.38 -6.24 -11.43
C MET A 1 -11.85 -7.23 -10.36
N ARG A 2 -11.63 -8.56 -10.47
CA ARG A 2 -12.04 -9.51 -9.38
C ARG A 2 -11.39 -9.24 -8.01
N SER A 3 -10.23 -8.60 -7.99
CA SER A 3 -9.62 -8.06 -6.77
C SER A 3 -10.45 -6.92 -6.15
N GLU A 4 -10.90 -5.95 -6.94
CA GLU A 4 -11.73 -4.82 -6.49
C GLU A 4 -13.10 -5.30 -5.95
N MET A 5 -13.64 -6.36 -6.53
CA MET A 5 -14.89 -6.98 -6.09
C MET A 5 -14.83 -7.59 -4.68
N ALA A 6 -13.66 -7.72 -4.05
CA ALA A 6 -13.45 -8.51 -2.83
C ALA A 6 -14.47 -8.20 -1.72
N PHE A 7 -14.68 -6.92 -1.38
CA PHE A 7 -15.65 -6.55 -0.33
C PHE A 7 -17.11 -6.76 -0.78
N GLY A 8 -17.41 -6.59 -2.07
CA GLY A 8 -18.71 -6.89 -2.64
C GLY A 8 -19.06 -8.38 -2.58
N ILE A 9 -18.07 -9.24 -2.87
CA ILE A 9 -18.15 -10.71 -2.80
C ILE A 9 -18.24 -11.17 -1.34
N ALA A 10 -17.50 -10.55 -0.42
CA ALA A 10 -17.51 -10.90 1.00
C ALA A 10 -18.84 -10.59 1.71
N ASN A 11 -19.79 -9.91 1.04
CA ASN A 11 -21.11 -9.66 1.59
C ASN A 11 -21.89 -10.98 1.82
N LEU A 12 -22.20 -11.24 3.10
CA LEU A 12 -22.87 -12.45 3.56
C LEU A 12 -24.34 -12.52 3.18
N LEU A 13 -24.95 -11.40 2.78
CA LEU A 13 -26.35 -11.33 2.35
C LEU A 13 -26.55 -11.72 0.89
N ARG A 14 -25.48 -11.88 0.11
CA ARG A 14 -25.53 -12.24 -1.30
C ARG A 14 -25.34 -13.74 -1.51
N SER A 15 -26.11 -14.32 -2.42
CA SER A 15 -25.90 -15.64 -2.99
C SER A 15 -24.66 -15.67 -3.92
N ALA A 16 -24.21 -16.87 -4.29
CA ALA A 16 -23.06 -17.02 -5.18
C ALA A 16 -23.29 -16.41 -6.59
N PRO A 17 -24.46 -16.60 -7.25
CA PRO A 17 -24.76 -15.90 -8.50
C PRO A 17 -24.73 -14.38 -8.37
N GLU A 18 -25.32 -13.81 -7.31
CA GLU A 18 -25.35 -12.36 -7.09
C GLU A 18 -23.93 -11.79 -6.90
N ARG A 19 -23.04 -12.50 -6.20
CA ARG A 19 -21.63 -12.11 -6.06
C ARG A 19 -20.89 -12.09 -7.40
N ARG A 20 -21.10 -13.12 -8.24
CA ARG A 20 -20.48 -13.17 -9.58
C ARG A 20 -21.05 -12.09 -10.51
N ALA A 21 -22.34 -11.79 -10.40
CA ALA A 21 -23.01 -10.76 -11.20
C ALA A 21 -22.49 -9.34 -10.94
N LEU A 22 -21.81 -9.09 -9.82
CA LEU A 22 -21.13 -7.81 -9.55
C LEU A 22 -20.06 -7.46 -10.59
N THR A 23 -19.59 -8.44 -11.39
CA THR A 23 -18.52 -8.21 -12.38
C THR A 23 -18.83 -7.01 -13.28
N ALA A 24 -20.05 -6.90 -13.81
CA ALA A 24 -20.40 -5.79 -14.71
C ALA A 24 -20.30 -4.41 -14.02
N GLU A 25 -20.82 -4.28 -12.79
CA GLU A 25 -20.74 -3.04 -12.02
C GLU A 25 -19.28 -2.68 -11.67
N PHE A 26 -18.45 -3.68 -11.38
CA PHE A 26 -17.05 -3.45 -11.10
C PHE A 26 -16.22 -3.15 -12.35
N GLU A 27 -16.67 -3.56 -13.54
CA GLU A 27 -16.12 -3.08 -14.82
C GLU A 27 -16.45 -1.62 -15.07
N ASP A 28 -17.64 -1.16 -14.70
CA ASP A 28 -17.94 0.27 -14.73
C ASP A 28 -17.10 1.06 -13.71
N ASN A 29 -16.88 0.50 -12.51
CA ASN A 29 -16.07 1.15 -11.47
C ASN A 29 -14.59 1.29 -11.88
N ASP A 30 -13.98 0.24 -12.43
CA ASP A 30 -12.60 0.31 -12.90
C ASP A 30 -12.44 1.28 -14.07
N ASN A 31 -13.37 1.27 -15.03
CA ASN A 31 -13.40 2.29 -16.09
C ASN A 31 -13.53 3.71 -15.52
N PHE A 32 -14.33 3.91 -14.47
CA PHE A 32 -14.39 5.18 -13.77
C PHE A 32 -13.05 5.54 -13.12
N PHE A 33 -12.38 4.61 -12.43
CA PHE A 33 -11.07 4.86 -11.82
C PHE A 33 -10.00 5.20 -12.86
N LEU A 34 -9.97 4.48 -13.98
CA LEU A 34 -9.09 4.74 -15.13
C LEU A 34 -9.34 6.12 -15.78
N SER A 35 -10.54 6.68 -15.63
CA SER A 35 -10.89 8.02 -16.15
C SER A 35 -10.42 9.18 -15.27
N MET A 36 -9.98 8.90 -14.04
CA MET A 36 -9.60 9.93 -13.08
C MET A 36 -8.20 10.48 -13.35
N SER A 37 -8.03 11.77 -13.12
CA SER A 37 -6.73 12.43 -13.02
C SER A 37 -6.57 13.06 -11.62
N PRO A 38 -5.37 13.04 -11.03
CA PRO A 38 -5.13 13.75 -9.78
C PRO A 38 -5.39 15.26 -9.90
N PRO A 39 -5.79 15.93 -8.80
CA PRO A 39 -5.94 17.38 -8.80
C PRO A 39 -4.57 18.06 -8.97
N PRO A 40 -4.50 19.18 -9.69
CA PRO A 40 -3.26 19.96 -9.79
C PRO A 40 -2.91 20.57 -8.43
N TYR A 41 -1.61 20.78 -8.20
CA TYR A 41 -1.11 21.47 -7.03
C TYR A 41 -1.70 22.90 -6.93
N PRO A 42 -2.19 23.33 -5.75
CA PRO A 42 -3.00 24.55 -5.63
C PRO A 42 -2.20 25.84 -5.40
N HIS A 43 -0.87 25.78 -5.28
CA HIS A 43 -0.02 26.94 -5.02
C HIS A 43 0.99 27.20 -6.16
N ALA A 44 1.71 28.32 -6.07
CA ALA A 44 2.79 28.62 -7.00
C ALA A 44 3.90 27.57 -6.90
N VAL A 45 4.52 27.29 -8.05
CA VAL A 45 5.68 26.42 -8.20
C VAL A 45 6.84 27.27 -8.73
N ASP A 46 8.03 27.06 -8.19
CA ASP A 46 9.27 27.61 -8.73
C ASP A 46 9.70 26.77 -9.94
N GLU A 47 9.46 27.31 -11.14
CA GLU A 47 9.69 26.60 -12.40
C GLU A 47 11.16 26.19 -12.58
N ALA A 48 12.11 27.05 -12.22
CA ALA A 48 13.53 26.75 -12.40
C ALA A 48 14.00 25.64 -11.46
N LEU A 49 13.50 25.65 -10.21
CA LEU A 49 13.80 24.60 -9.25
C LEU A 49 13.10 23.28 -9.62
N ALA A 50 11.87 23.33 -10.13
CA ALA A 50 11.16 22.14 -10.63
C ALA A 50 11.81 21.53 -11.88
N GLU A 51 12.35 22.35 -12.79
CA GLU A 51 13.11 21.88 -13.96
C GLU A 51 14.38 21.16 -13.53
N TRP A 52 15.15 21.72 -12.59
CA TRP A 52 16.30 21.02 -12.02
C TRP A 52 15.90 19.72 -11.31
N GLY A 53 14.80 19.75 -10.55
CA GLY A 53 14.23 18.55 -9.93
C GLY A 53 13.82 17.49 -10.95
N ALA A 54 13.33 17.90 -12.13
CA ALA A 54 13.01 16.98 -13.22
C ALA A 54 14.27 16.32 -13.77
N GLU A 55 15.37 17.05 -13.97
CA GLU A 55 16.65 16.46 -14.39
C GLU A 55 17.14 15.44 -13.35
N LEU A 56 17.17 15.82 -12.07
CA LEU A 56 17.56 14.92 -10.98
C LEU A 56 16.69 13.66 -10.94
N PHE A 57 15.37 13.81 -11.06
CA PHE A 57 14.44 12.69 -11.02
C PHE A 57 14.74 11.63 -12.08
N HIS A 58 15.16 12.05 -13.28
CA HIS A 58 15.40 11.14 -14.40
C HIS A 58 16.85 10.66 -14.48
N GLU A 59 17.82 11.45 -14.02
CA GLU A 59 19.25 11.21 -14.27
C GLU A 59 20.09 10.91 -13.03
N ARG A 60 19.70 11.37 -11.84
CA ARG A 60 20.55 11.28 -10.64
C ARG A 60 20.65 9.82 -10.16
N ASP A 61 21.82 9.21 -10.32
CA ASP A 61 22.09 7.84 -9.85
C ASP A 61 22.33 7.83 -8.33
N LEU A 62 21.39 7.27 -7.58
CA LEU A 62 21.47 7.24 -6.11
C LEU A 62 22.60 6.33 -5.59
N TRP A 63 23.22 5.50 -6.43
CA TRP A 63 24.38 4.65 -6.12
C TRP A 63 25.71 5.17 -6.67
N GLU A 64 25.70 6.34 -7.30
CA GLU A 64 26.90 6.98 -7.85
C GLU A 64 28.01 7.12 -6.78
N ASP A 65 29.28 7.04 -7.22
CA ASP A 65 30.46 7.16 -6.36
C ASP A 65 30.50 6.18 -5.17
N GLY A 66 29.81 5.04 -5.26
CA GLY A 66 29.79 4.01 -4.23
C GLY A 66 28.88 4.33 -3.05
N GLN A 67 27.94 5.26 -3.22
CA GLN A 67 26.85 5.49 -2.28
C GLN A 67 25.94 4.25 -2.18
N ASN A 68 25.23 4.13 -1.06
CA ASN A 68 24.33 2.99 -0.78
C ASN A 68 24.99 1.61 -0.98
N PRO A 69 26.20 1.37 -0.45
CA PRO A 69 26.98 0.15 -0.75
C PRO A 69 26.32 -1.14 -0.24
N ASP A 70 25.42 -1.02 0.75
CA ASP A 70 24.72 -2.15 1.37
C ASP A 70 23.35 -2.44 0.73
N ILE A 71 22.89 -1.61 -0.21
CA ILE A 71 21.60 -1.78 -0.91
C ILE A 71 21.88 -2.28 -2.33
N PRO A 72 21.29 -3.41 -2.77
CA PRO A 72 21.48 -3.89 -4.14
C PRO A 72 21.06 -2.84 -5.18
N VAL A 73 21.88 -2.67 -6.22
CA VAL A 73 21.60 -1.72 -7.30
C VAL A 73 20.43 -2.25 -8.14
N PRO A 74 19.36 -1.46 -8.35
CA PRO A 74 18.24 -1.86 -9.20
C PRO A 74 18.64 -1.90 -10.68
N GLU A 75 17.87 -2.61 -11.50
CA GLU A 75 18.00 -2.46 -12.96
C GLU A 75 17.64 -1.03 -13.38
N GLY A 76 18.39 -0.49 -14.34
CA GLY A 76 18.22 0.89 -14.83
C GLY A 76 19.42 1.78 -14.51
N ASN A 77 19.18 3.08 -14.35
CA ASN A 77 20.21 4.09 -14.13
C ASN A 77 20.30 4.58 -12.67
N GLY A 78 19.62 3.91 -11.73
CA GLY A 78 19.65 4.26 -10.30
C GLY A 78 18.89 5.52 -9.91
N SER A 79 18.19 6.18 -10.85
CA SER A 79 17.37 7.37 -10.56
C SER A 79 15.97 7.04 -10.08
N CYS A 80 15.20 8.06 -9.69
CA CYS A 80 13.79 7.86 -9.33
C CYS A 80 13.00 7.25 -10.50
N ALA A 81 13.31 7.66 -11.73
CA ALA A 81 12.63 7.22 -12.95
C ALA A 81 12.86 5.73 -13.26
N SER A 82 13.96 5.11 -12.81
CA SER A 82 14.20 3.68 -13.05
C SER A 82 13.20 2.76 -12.33
N CYS A 83 12.55 3.26 -11.28
CA CYS A 83 11.50 2.55 -10.54
C CYS A 83 10.11 3.17 -10.76
N HIS A 84 9.97 4.48 -10.54
CA HIS A 84 8.67 5.16 -10.52
C HIS A 84 8.15 5.55 -11.92
N GLY A 85 8.93 5.33 -12.98
CA GLY A 85 8.57 5.65 -14.35
C GLY A 85 9.01 7.04 -14.80
N VAL A 86 8.98 7.28 -16.11
CA VAL A 86 9.46 8.51 -16.75
C VAL A 86 8.30 9.49 -16.94
N TYR A 87 8.39 10.68 -16.34
CA TYR A 87 7.29 11.66 -16.35
C TYR A 87 7.51 12.82 -17.32
N SER A 88 8.76 13.24 -17.51
CA SER A 88 9.07 14.36 -18.40
C SER A 88 8.92 13.94 -19.87
N PRO A 89 8.21 14.72 -20.71
CA PRO A 89 8.06 14.43 -22.13
C PRO A 89 9.39 14.36 -22.89
N LEU A 90 10.43 15.10 -22.45
CA LEU A 90 11.76 15.08 -23.05
C LEU A 90 12.37 13.68 -22.95
N TYR A 91 12.43 13.15 -21.73
CA TYR A 91 12.97 11.81 -21.45
C TYR A 91 12.06 10.70 -21.99
N ALA A 92 10.74 10.89 -21.99
CA ALA A 92 9.82 9.92 -22.58
C ALA A 92 10.00 9.76 -24.10
N ALA A 93 10.49 10.80 -24.78
CA ALA A 93 10.81 10.75 -26.21
C ALA A 93 12.20 10.14 -26.49
N ASP A 94 13.02 9.92 -25.46
CA ASP A 94 14.36 9.37 -25.59
C ASP A 94 14.37 7.85 -25.30
N PRO A 95 14.73 7.00 -26.29
CA PRO A 95 14.80 5.55 -26.11
C PRO A 95 15.85 5.09 -25.11
N ALA A 96 16.77 5.96 -24.66
CA ALA A 96 17.68 5.66 -23.55
C ALA A 96 16.94 5.57 -22.20
N TYR A 97 15.80 6.24 -22.05
CA TYR A 97 15.01 6.27 -20.83
C TYR A 97 13.69 5.52 -20.96
N LEU A 98 13.04 5.58 -22.13
CA LEU A 98 11.74 4.95 -22.33
C LEU A 98 11.60 4.38 -23.75
N PRO A 99 11.26 3.08 -23.90
CA PRO A 99 11.22 2.43 -25.21
C PRO A 99 10.05 2.90 -26.10
N ASP A 100 9.02 3.49 -25.50
CA ASP A 100 7.85 4.02 -26.21
C ASP A 100 7.32 5.26 -25.46
N PRO A 101 7.22 6.44 -26.11
CA PRO A 101 6.75 7.66 -25.47
C PRO A 101 5.33 7.57 -24.89
N ARG A 102 4.52 6.60 -25.34
CA ARG A 102 3.17 6.36 -24.81
C ARG A 102 3.19 5.77 -23.39
N LEU A 103 4.32 5.25 -22.93
CA LEU A 103 4.49 4.69 -21.58
C LEU A 103 4.82 5.77 -20.53
N LYS A 104 4.79 7.06 -20.89
CA LYS A 104 5.07 8.16 -19.97
C LYS A 104 4.19 8.04 -18.71
N GLY A 105 4.84 8.02 -17.56
CA GLY A 105 4.22 7.94 -16.23
C GLY A 105 3.63 6.58 -15.87
N VAL A 106 3.85 5.54 -16.67
CA VAL A 106 3.46 4.17 -16.31
C VAL A 106 4.35 3.68 -15.17
N ALA A 107 3.72 3.28 -14.06
CA ALA A 107 4.37 2.54 -12.98
C ALA A 107 4.30 1.03 -13.26
N GLY A 108 5.40 0.46 -13.73
CA GLY A 108 5.49 -0.95 -14.12
C GLY A 108 6.46 -1.79 -13.30
N VAL A 109 7.07 -1.21 -12.25
CA VAL A 109 8.16 -1.84 -11.50
C VAL A 109 7.69 -2.26 -10.12
N ILE A 110 7.88 -3.55 -9.81
CA ILE A 110 7.88 -4.05 -8.44
C ILE A 110 9.34 -4.08 -7.99
N THR A 111 9.71 -3.20 -7.08
CA THR A 111 11.05 -3.13 -6.52
C THR A 111 11.24 -4.29 -5.54
N PRO A 112 12.25 -5.16 -5.73
CA PRO A 112 12.52 -6.29 -4.85
C PRO A 112 12.64 -5.87 -3.38
N ILE A 113 12.17 -6.73 -2.46
CA ILE A 113 12.15 -6.43 -1.03
C ILE A 113 13.54 -6.11 -0.48
N GLU A 114 14.58 -6.71 -1.04
CA GLU A 114 15.99 -6.49 -0.66
C GLU A 114 16.51 -5.10 -1.06
N ILE A 115 15.82 -4.40 -1.97
CA ILE A 115 16.16 -3.03 -2.42
C ILE A 115 15.26 -2.01 -1.73
N ILE A 116 13.94 -2.23 -1.76
CA ILE A 116 12.98 -1.27 -1.19
C ILE A 116 12.98 -1.33 0.33
N ASP A 117 13.19 -2.50 0.94
CA ASP A 117 13.32 -2.76 2.38
C ASP A 117 12.32 -2.00 3.28
N THR A 118 11.11 -1.74 2.79
CA THR A 118 10.02 -1.22 3.63
C THR A 118 9.33 -2.38 4.35
N ASP A 119 8.58 -2.09 5.42
CA ASP A 119 7.98 -3.10 6.30
C ASP A 119 7.47 -4.36 5.55
N PRO A 120 7.97 -5.57 5.87
CA PRO A 120 7.71 -6.76 5.07
C PRO A 120 6.37 -7.45 5.39
N ALA A 121 5.62 -7.02 6.42
CA ALA A 121 4.42 -7.74 6.85
C ALA A 121 3.36 -7.85 5.74
N ARG A 122 3.24 -6.83 4.87
CA ARG A 122 2.32 -6.85 3.74
C ARG A 122 2.81 -7.77 2.60
N PHE A 123 4.11 -7.81 2.37
CA PHE A 123 4.76 -8.65 1.36
C PHE A 123 4.45 -10.15 1.60
N GLU A 124 4.42 -10.58 2.86
CA GLU A 124 4.20 -11.99 3.24
C GLU A 124 2.76 -12.50 3.02
N LEU A 125 1.79 -11.63 2.71
CA LEU A 125 0.36 -11.96 2.65
C LEU A 125 0.06 -13.27 1.87
N MET A 126 0.67 -13.40 0.69
CA MET A 126 0.51 -14.53 -0.24
C MET A 126 1.84 -15.22 -0.57
N ALA A 127 2.83 -15.14 0.33
CA ALA A 127 4.11 -15.84 0.19
C ALA A 127 3.95 -17.38 0.26
N ASP A 128 2.93 -17.86 0.96
CA ASP A 128 2.56 -19.28 0.99
C ASP A 128 1.92 -19.71 -0.35
N GLU A 129 2.59 -20.62 -1.06
CA GLU A 129 2.16 -21.15 -2.35
C GLU A 129 0.75 -21.77 -2.29
N ARG A 130 0.37 -22.37 -1.16
CA ARG A 130 -0.97 -22.97 -0.99
C ARG A 130 -2.07 -21.93 -1.19
N LYS A 131 -1.85 -20.70 -0.69
CA LYS A 131 -2.81 -19.60 -0.85
C LYS A 131 -2.89 -19.17 -2.31
N ARG A 132 -1.75 -19.10 -3.01
CA ARG A 132 -1.69 -18.74 -4.44
C ARG A 132 -2.36 -19.81 -5.31
N ARG A 133 -2.10 -21.10 -5.08
CA ARG A 133 -2.78 -22.21 -5.79
C ARG A 133 -4.30 -22.19 -5.58
N ALA A 134 -4.74 -21.90 -4.35
CA ALA A 134 -6.15 -21.76 -4.05
C ALA A 134 -6.79 -20.59 -4.84
N TRP A 135 -6.08 -19.45 -4.97
CA TRP A 135 -6.50 -18.32 -5.81
C TRP A 135 -6.51 -18.70 -7.30
N ASN A 136 -5.39 -19.19 -7.82
CA ASN A 136 -5.12 -19.44 -9.24
C ASN A 136 -6.10 -20.46 -9.85
N THR A 137 -6.64 -21.36 -9.04
CA THR A 137 -7.64 -22.36 -9.47
C THR A 137 -9.08 -21.96 -9.19
N SER A 138 -9.36 -20.68 -8.93
CA SER A 138 -10.67 -20.19 -8.48
C SER A 138 -11.26 -19.12 -9.40
N PHE A 139 -12.51 -18.75 -9.10
CA PHE A 139 -13.14 -17.58 -9.67
C PHE A 139 -12.23 -16.35 -9.55
N LEU A 140 -11.49 -16.13 -8.46
CA LEU A 140 -10.68 -14.92 -8.34
C LEU A 140 -9.59 -14.80 -9.43
N ALA A 141 -9.14 -15.93 -9.98
CA ALA A 141 -8.17 -15.98 -11.08
C ALA A 141 -8.78 -16.00 -12.50
N TYR A 142 -10.09 -15.77 -12.65
CA TYR A 142 -10.78 -15.91 -13.95
C TYR A 142 -10.70 -17.32 -14.52
N ASN A 143 -10.75 -18.36 -13.68
CA ASN A 143 -10.66 -19.74 -14.14
C ASN A 143 -11.86 -20.23 -14.98
N ASP A 144 -12.95 -19.47 -15.00
CA ASP A 144 -14.09 -19.62 -15.92
C ASP A 144 -13.76 -19.27 -17.37
N MET A 145 -12.60 -18.65 -17.63
CA MET A 145 -12.05 -18.50 -18.99
C MET A 145 -11.33 -19.76 -19.48
N SER A 146 -11.09 -20.75 -18.62
CA SER A 146 -10.48 -22.01 -19.03
C SER A 146 -11.42 -22.82 -19.93
N PRO A 147 -10.92 -23.44 -21.02
CA PRO A 147 -11.73 -24.32 -21.85
C PRO A 147 -12.26 -25.55 -21.09
N ASP A 148 -11.59 -25.94 -20.00
CA ASP A 148 -11.95 -27.09 -19.16
C ASP A 148 -12.86 -26.70 -17.98
N HIS A 149 -13.36 -25.46 -17.93
CA HIS A 149 -14.19 -25.02 -16.81
C HIS A 149 -15.54 -25.76 -16.78
N PRO A 150 -15.85 -26.49 -15.69
CA PRO A 150 -17.04 -27.37 -15.64
C PRO A 150 -18.36 -26.62 -15.38
N GLY A 151 -18.33 -25.29 -15.37
CA GLY A 151 -19.43 -24.44 -14.91
C GLY A 151 -19.39 -24.16 -13.40
N PHE A 152 -20.32 -23.33 -12.93
CA PHE A 152 -20.43 -22.96 -11.52
C PHE A 152 -21.32 -23.93 -10.75
N PHE A 153 -20.94 -24.23 -9.50
CA PHE A 153 -21.70 -25.07 -8.59
C PHE A 153 -22.10 -24.24 -7.37
N ASP A 154 -23.41 -24.09 -7.14
CA ASP A 154 -23.97 -23.20 -6.11
C ASP A 154 -24.73 -23.96 -5.02
N ASP A 155 -24.23 -25.14 -4.64
CA ASP A 155 -24.78 -25.93 -3.54
C ASP A 155 -23.67 -26.33 -2.53
N PRO A 156 -24.03 -26.48 -1.24
CA PRO A 156 -23.07 -26.74 -0.19
C PRO A 156 -22.43 -28.14 -0.25
N ILE A 157 -23.14 -29.14 -0.80
CA ILE A 157 -22.65 -30.53 -0.85
C ILE A 157 -21.55 -30.65 -1.89
N THR A 158 -21.78 -30.16 -3.12
CA THR A 158 -20.78 -30.13 -4.18
C THR A 158 -19.60 -29.26 -3.78
N SER A 159 -19.85 -28.12 -3.12
CA SER A 159 -18.78 -27.28 -2.57
C SER A 159 -17.88 -28.07 -1.61
N ALA A 160 -18.48 -28.80 -0.64
CA ALA A 160 -17.72 -29.62 0.31
C ALA A 160 -16.92 -30.75 -0.38
N LEU A 161 -17.53 -31.47 -1.33
CA LEU A 161 -16.84 -32.53 -2.09
C LEU A 161 -15.64 -31.99 -2.88
N ARG A 162 -15.77 -30.80 -3.48
CA ARG A 162 -14.70 -30.16 -4.26
C ARG A 162 -13.55 -29.66 -3.38
N ARG A 163 -13.74 -29.41 -2.08
CA ARG A 163 -12.66 -28.93 -1.19
C ARG A 163 -11.51 -29.93 -1.06
N VAL A 164 -11.80 -31.23 -1.05
CA VAL A 164 -10.78 -32.28 -0.84
C VAL A 164 -9.74 -32.34 -1.97
N PRO A 165 -10.12 -32.55 -3.24
CA PRO A 165 -9.14 -32.61 -4.33
C PRO A 165 -8.50 -31.23 -4.61
N ARG A 166 -9.19 -30.12 -4.32
CA ARG A 166 -8.58 -28.78 -4.36
C ARG A 166 -7.47 -28.64 -3.32
N ALA A 167 -7.73 -29.01 -2.07
CA ALA A 167 -6.72 -28.94 -1.02
C ALA A 167 -5.51 -29.84 -1.29
N ALA A 168 -5.73 -31.03 -1.88
CA ALA A 168 -4.62 -31.89 -2.32
C ALA A 168 -3.74 -31.19 -3.37
N TYR A 169 -4.33 -30.51 -4.35
CA TYR A 169 -3.58 -29.68 -5.30
C TYR A 169 -2.87 -28.50 -4.61
N ASP A 170 -3.59 -27.77 -3.76
CA ASP A 170 -3.07 -26.59 -3.07
C ASP A 170 -1.86 -26.94 -2.20
N ASN A 171 -1.85 -28.13 -1.57
CA ASN A 171 -0.72 -28.65 -0.78
C ASN A 171 0.44 -29.25 -1.61
N GLY A 172 0.26 -29.43 -2.92
CA GLY A 172 1.25 -30.11 -3.77
C GLY A 172 1.21 -31.64 -3.74
N ASP A 173 0.21 -32.22 -3.09
CA ASP A 173 0.03 -33.67 -2.94
C ASP A 173 -0.85 -34.29 -4.04
N GLY A 174 -1.47 -33.46 -4.89
CA GLY A 174 -2.45 -33.90 -5.88
C GLY A 174 -2.37 -33.17 -7.22
N PRO A 175 -2.99 -33.72 -8.27
CA PRO A 175 -3.04 -33.07 -9.58
C PRO A 175 -3.96 -31.84 -9.55
N VAL A 176 -3.82 -30.97 -10.55
CA VAL A 176 -4.76 -29.87 -10.79
C VAL A 176 -6.18 -30.45 -10.88
N PHE A 177 -7.07 -29.98 -10.01
CA PHE A 177 -8.47 -30.42 -9.98
C PHE A 177 -9.42 -29.40 -10.59
N SER A 178 -9.35 -28.15 -10.14
CA SER A 178 -10.06 -27.04 -10.79
C SER A 178 -9.08 -26.36 -11.76
N PRO A 179 -9.52 -25.97 -12.96
CA PRO A 179 -8.62 -25.37 -13.93
C PRO A 179 -8.01 -24.08 -13.39
N LEU A 180 -6.81 -23.77 -13.87
CA LEU A 180 -6.14 -22.50 -13.63
C LEU A 180 -6.81 -21.39 -14.44
N GLY A 181 -6.81 -20.20 -13.88
CA GLY A 181 -7.23 -18.98 -14.58
C GLY A 181 -6.04 -18.06 -14.89
N PRO A 182 -6.18 -17.16 -15.87
CA PRO A 182 -5.10 -16.30 -16.34
C PRO A 182 -4.72 -15.17 -15.37
N ASN A 183 -5.58 -14.83 -14.40
CA ASN A 183 -5.33 -13.77 -13.42
C ASN A 183 -4.65 -14.34 -12.18
N GLU A 184 -3.41 -14.79 -12.35
CA GLU A 184 -2.64 -15.42 -11.30
C GLU A 184 -2.25 -14.43 -10.20
N TRP A 185 -2.28 -14.90 -8.95
CA TRP A 185 -1.58 -14.20 -7.89
C TRP A 185 -0.10 -14.59 -7.97
N ILE A 186 0.74 -13.66 -8.43
CA ILE A 186 2.19 -13.88 -8.58
C ILE A 186 2.88 -14.14 -7.23
N GLU A 187 3.98 -14.88 -7.25
CA GLU A 187 4.84 -14.98 -6.07
C GLU A 187 5.35 -13.58 -5.70
N PRO A 188 5.08 -13.10 -4.48
CA PRO A 188 5.53 -11.77 -4.09
C PRO A 188 7.05 -11.75 -4.02
N PHE A 189 7.67 -10.73 -4.62
CA PHE A 189 9.13 -10.49 -4.52
C PHE A 189 9.46 -9.06 -4.04
N GLY A 190 8.47 -8.19 -3.86
CA GLY A 190 8.69 -6.82 -3.38
C GLY A 190 7.44 -5.95 -3.43
N TYR A 191 7.64 -4.64 -3.55
CA TYR A 191 6.56 -3.65 -3.59
C TYR A 191 6.57 -2.85 -4.88
N MET A 192 5.37 -2.57 -5.41
CA MET A 192 5.22 -1.69 -6.56
C MET A 192 5.68 -0.29 -6.19
N ALA A 193 6.59 0.30 -6.99
CA ALA A 193 6.87 1.72 -6.95
C ALA A 193 5.68 2.46 -7.59
N PRO A 194 4.82 3.16 -6.82
CA PRO A 194 3.58 3.71 -7.36
C PRO A 194 3.83 4.92 -8.28
N PRO A 195 2.85 5.27 -9.14
CA PRO A 195 2.88 6.55 -9.84
C PRO A 195 2.98 7.72 -8.86
N LEU A 196 3.73 8.75 -9.25
CA LEU A 196 3.91 9.97 -8.46
C LEU A 196 3.03 11.13 -8.92
N TYR A 197 2.21 10.94 -9.96
CA TYR A 197 1.16 11.90 -10.31
C TYR A 197 0.21 12.11 -9.12
N GLY A 198 0.09 13.35 -8.64
CA GLY A 198 -0.69 13.70 -7.47
C GLY A 198 -0.07 13.31 -6.12
N ALA A 199 1.18 12.83 -6.09
CA ALA A 199 1.86 12.48 -4.83
C ALA A 199 2.01 13.68 -3.88
N TRP A 200 1.98 14.91 -4.42
CA TRP A 200 1.97 16.13 -3.62
C TRP A 200 0.81 16.18 -2.60
N GLY A 201 -0.28 15.44 -2.81
CA GLY A 201 -1.51 15.52 -2.01
C GLY A 201 -1.94 14.21 -1.34
N ASN A 202 -1.13 13.14 -1.41
CA ASN A 202 -1.53 11.79 -0.97
C ASN A 202 -0.84 11.29 0.32
N ALA A 203 -0.16 12.17 1.05
CA ALA A 203 0.45 11.84 2.34
C ALA A 203 -0.56 11.19 3.33
N PRO A 204 -0.11 10.31 4.24
CA PRO A 204 1.26 9.85 4.44
C PRO A 204 1.71 8.81 3.39
N PHE A 205 3.01 8.57 3.33
CA PHE A 205 3.70 7.77 2.31
C PHE A 205 4.12 6.39 2.82
N LEU A 206 4.63 5.59 1.87
CA LEU A 206 4.84 4.15 1.97
C LEU A 206 3.53 3.36 2.06
N HIS A 207 3.62 2.04 1.86
CA HIS A 207 2.43 1.18 1.75
C HIS A 207 1.59 1.11 3.04
N ASN A 208 2.18 1.45 4.19
CA ASN A 208 1.55 1.45 5.51
C ASN A 208 1.27 2.88 6.04
N GLY A 209 1.53 3.92 5.24
CA GLY A 209 1.27 5.32 5.63
C GLY A 209 2.10 5.78 6.82
N SER A 210 3.34 5.31 6.93
CA SER A 210 4.21 5.53 8.09
C SER A 210 5.00 6.83 8.05
N VAL A 211 5.25 7.37 6.86
CA VAL A 211 6.05 8.59 6.67
C VAL A 211 5.11 9.78 6.41
N PRO A 212 5.11 10.83 7.25
CA PRO A 212 4.07 11.86 7.20
C PRO A 212 4.18 12.84 6.01
N ASP A 213 5.37 12.99 5.42
CA ASP A 213 5.67 13.93 4.35
C ASP A 213 6.70 13.40 3.34
N LEU A 214 6.77 13.99 2.13
CA LEU A 214 7.74 13.56 1.11
C LEU A 214 9.18 13.87 1.51
N TRP A 215 9.41 14.91 2.33
CA TRP A 215 10.75 15.18 2.87
C TRP A 215 11.29 13.93 3.57
N GLY A 216 10.52 13.30 4.46
CA GLY A 216 10.93 12.07 5.15
C GLY A 216 11.13 10.89 4.20
N VAL A 217 10.47 10.84 3.03
CA VAL A 217 10.75 9.80 2.02
C VAL A 217 12.13 10.03 1.40
N LEU A 218 12.49 11.29 1.14
CA LEU A 218 13.77 11.69 0.55
C LEU A 218 14.92 11.78 1.58
N ASP A 219 14.60 11.82 2.88
CA ASP A 219 15.53 11.92 3.99
C ASP A 219 15.11 10.93 5.10
N PRO A 220 15.63 9.69 5.08
CA PRO A 220 15.27 8.67 6.05
C PRO A 220 15.49 9.06 7.51
N ASP A 221 16.54 9.85 7.79
CA ASP A 221 16.88 10.28 9.16
C ASP A 221 15.86 11.29 9.73
N ALA A 222 15.08 11.96 8.89
CA ALA A 222 14.06 12.90 9.31
C ALA A 222 12.71 12.23 9.67
N ARG A 223 12.57 10.92 9.50
CA ARG A 223 11.30 10.21 9.70
C ARG A 223 10.97 10.06 11.19
N PRO A 224 9.82 10.57 11.67
CA PRO A 224 9.44 10.37 13.06
C PRO A 224 8.92 8.95 13.30
N ALA A 225 9.39 8.29 14.35
CA ALA A 225 8.91 6.96 14.73
C ALA A 225 7.43 6.98 15.20
N VAL A 226 7.06 8.01 15.95
CA VAL A 226 5.69 8.21 16.44
C VAL A 226 5.30 9.66 16.22
N TRP A 227 4.19 9.88 15.53
CA TRP A 227 3.81 11.22 15.11
C TRP A 227 2.30 11.44 15.15
N LYS A 228 1.94 12.69 15.43
CA LYS A 228 0.56 13.13 15.61
C LYS A 228 0.23 14.26 14.66
N ARG A 229 -0.84 14.11 13.88
CA ARG A 229 -1.40 15.20 13.05
C ARG A 229 -2.17 16.23 13.87
N GLN A 230 -2.49 17.35 13.24
CA GLN A 230 -3.43 18.31 13.80
C GLN A 230 -4.85 17.71 13.89
N TYR A 231 -5.57 18.08 14.95
CA TYR A 231 -6.91 17.57 15.22
C TYR A 231 -7.95 18.68 15.12
N THR A 232 -9.17 18.31 14.77
CA THR A 232 -10.33 19.18 14.94
C THR A 232 -10.73 19.29 16.41
N ALA A 233 -11.54 20.30 16.74
CA ALA A 233 -12.12 20.42 18.07
C ALA A 233 -13.06 19.23 18.37
N ALA A 234 -13.08 18.81 19.64
CA ALA A 234 -14.05 17.84 20.13
C ALA A 234 -15.49 18.40 20.07
N ASN A 235 -16.48 17.51 20.08
CA ASN A 235 -17.88 17.87 20.21
C ASN A 235 -18.21 18.42 21.61
N ILE A 236 -19.47 18.79 21.84
CA ILE A 236 -19.97 19.34 23.13
C ILE A 236 -19.75 18.40 24.33
N LEU A 237 -19.55 17.10 24.09
CA LEU A 237 -19.28 16.10 25.13
C LEU A 237 -17.79 15.87 25.37
N GLY A 238 -16.90 16.64 24.71
CA GLY A 238 -15.46 16.47 24.80
C GLY A 238 -14.94 15.20 24.10
N THR A 239 -15.71 14.62 23.18
CA THR A 239 -15.36 13.43 22.39
C THR A 239 -15.32 13.75 20.89
N ASN A 240 -14.96 12.77 20.07
CA ASN A 240 -15.02 12.86 18.60
C ASN A 240 -14.20 14.00 17.98
N ALA A 241 -13.05 14.34 18.57
CA ALA A 241 -12.02 15.02 17.79
C ALA A 241 -11.61 14.13 16.61
N GLY A 242 -11.44 14.71 15.44
CA GLY A 242 -10.97 14.04 14.22
C GLY A 242 -9.62 14.58 13.79
N TYR A 243 -9.08 14.07 12.69
CA TYR A 243 -7.94 14.70 12.01
C TYR A 243 -8.42 15.93 11.23
N ASP A 244 -7.69 17.03 11.31
CA ASP A 244 -7.97 18.23 10.54
C ASP A 244 -7.54 18.03 9.06
N PRO A 245 -8.48 18.03 8.09
CA PRO A 245 -8.16 17.81 6.68
C PRO A 245 -7.89 19.12 5.91
N SER A 246 -7.90 20.27 6.59
CA SER A 246 -7.74 21.56 5.92
C SER A 246 -6.30 21.81 5.49
N PHE A 247 -6.12 22.72 4.52
CA PHE A 247 -4.78 23.20 4.12
C PHE A 247 -3.96 23.78 5.27
N ALA A 248 -4.60 24.23 6.37
CA ALA A 248 -3.87 24.70 7.55
C ALA A 248 -3.08 23.57 8.23
N ALA A 249 -3.56 22.33 8.14
CA ALA A 249 -2.93 21.13 8.68
C ALA A 249 -1.93 20.47 7.71
N TYR A 250 -1.81 20.98 6.49
CA TYR A 250 -0.89 20.47 5.47
C TYR A 250 0.39 21.32 5.42
N ASP A 251 1.53 20.68 5.24
CA ASP A 251 2.83 21.29 4.99
C ASP A 251 3.11 21.26 3.48
N PHE A 252 2.99 22.42 2.84
CA PHE A 252 3.22 22.59 1.40
C PHE A 252 4.70 22.74 1.02
N ALA A 253 5.59 22.90 2.00
CA ALA A 253 7.02 22.89 1.75
C ALA A 253 7.52 21.44 1.70
N LYS A 254 7.24 20.64 2.73
CA LYS A 254 7.65 19.23 2.81
C LYS A 254 6.72 18.25 2.10
N LEU A 255 5.59 18.74 1.59
CA LEU A 255 4.51 17.97 0.94
C LEU A 255 4.02 16.81 1.82
N GLY A 256 3.30 17.18 2.89
CA GLY A 256 2.71 16.19 3.78
C GLY A 256 1.89 16.77 4.92
N TRP A 257 1.56 15.94 5.89
CA TRP A 257 0.85 16.41 7.08
C TRP A 257 1.78 17.17 8.00
N LYS A 258 1.35 18.32 8.51
CA LYS A 258 2.00 18.88 9.69
C LYS A 258 1.83 17.92 10.85
N TYR A 259 2.92 17.62 11.53
CA TYR A 259 2.93 16.69 12.64
C TYR A 259 3.65 17.25 13.86
N THR A 260 3.41 16.60 15.00
CA THR A 260 4.22 16.73 16.20
C THR A 260 4.76 15.35 16.53
N GLU A 261 6.07 15.26 16.72
CA GLU A 261 6.70 14.04 17.21
C GLU A 261 6.27 13.74 18.63
N VAL A 262 6.02 12.47 18.90
CA VAL A 262 5.66 11.97 20.22
C VAL A 262 6.65 10.87 20.55
N GLN A 263 7.01 10.72 21.82
CA GLN A 263 7.82 9.60 22.25
C GLN A 263 6.91 8.42 22.58
N CYS A 264 7.31 7.22 22.18
CA CYS A 264 6.70 6.01 22.71
C CYS A 264 6.97 5.93 24.23
N ALA A 265 6.06 5.29 24.96
CA ALA A 265 6.20 5.04 26.38
C ALA A 265 5.37 3.81 26.78
N ASP A 266 6.06 2.80 27.32
CA ASP A 266 5.46 1.60 27.91
C ASP A 266 4.90 1.89 29.31
N THR A 267 4.04 2.91 29.41
CA THR A 267 3.35 3.31 30.64
C THR A 267 1.85 3.08 30.48
N PRO A 268 1.34 1.88 30.81
CA PRO A 268 -0.09 1.55 30.68
C PRO A 268 -1.02 2.46 31.48
N ALA A 269 -0.53 3.21 32.47
CA ALA A 269 -1.32 4.19 33.22
C ALA A 269 -1.54 5.52 32.46
N ALA A 270 -0.78 5.79 31.40
CA ALA A 270 -0.88 7.03 30.64
C ALA A 270 -2.28 7.22 30.03
N SER A 271 -2.70 8.48 29.88
CA SER A 271 -4.01 8.82 29.30
C SER A 271 -4.08 8.43 27.81
N THR A 272 -2.97 8.58 27.10
CA THR A 272 -2.73 8.04 25.76
C THR A 272 -1.59 7.04 25.87
N PHE A 273 -1.80 5.80 25.44
CA PHE A 273 -0.84 4.73 25.59
C PHE A 273 -0.21 4.41 24.24
N LEU A 274 1.10 4.63 24.11
CA LEU A 274 1.86 4.49 22.86
C LEU A 274 3.02 3.54 23.13
N PRO A 275 2.83 2.23 23.01
CA PRO A 275 3.88 1.28 23.36
C PRO A 275 5.09 1.42 22.44
N CYS A 276 6.28 1.14 22.98
CA CYS A 276 7.54 1.10 22.23
C CYS A 276 7.76 -0.25 21.53
N SER A 277 6.80 -1.18 21.62
CA SER A 277 6.89 -2.54 21.11
C SER A 277 5.51 -3.13 20.83
N GLU A 278 5.42 -4.03 19.85
CA GLU A 278 4.15 -4.71 19.50
C GLU A 278 3.68 -5.65 20.62
N GLU A 279 4.58 -6.18 21.45
CA GLU A 279 4.23 -7.05 22.58
C GLU A 279 3.29 -6.39 23.59
N MET A 280 3.24 -5.05 23.58
CA MET A 280 2.39 -4.23 24.42
C MET A 280 1.14 -3.71 23.69
N ALA A 281 0.86 -4.19 22.47
CA ALA A 281 -0.33 -3.81 21.72
C ALA A 281 -1.63 -4.09 22.49
N THR A 282 -2.56 -3.15 22.45
CA THR A 282 -3.86 -3.29 23.12
C THR A 282 -4.78 -4.20 22.31
N ILE A 283 -5.81 -4.75 22.97
CA ILE A 283 -6.71 -5.74 22.36
C ILE A 283 -7.40 -5.26 21.08
N ASP A 284 -7.63 -3.96 20.93
CA ASP A 284 -8.22 -3.37 19.74
C ASP A 284 -7.23 -3.33 18.55
N ILE A 285 -5.93 -3.29 18.81
CA ILE A 285 -4.86 -3.39 17.81
C ILE A 285 -4.69 -4.86 17.40
N LEU A 286 -4.66 -5.77 18.36
CA LEU A 286 -4.52 -7.22 18.13
C LEU A 286 -5.77 -7.87 17.49
N PHE A 287 -6.92 -7.21 17.53
CA PHE A 287 -8.18 -7.82 17.10
C PHE A 287 -8.28 -7.95 15.57
N ALA A 288 -8.22 -9.19 15.08
CA ALA A 288 -8.42 -9.51 13.67
C ALA A 288 -9.87 -9.90 13.36
N ASN A 289 -10.67 -8.94 12.85
CA ASN A 289 -12.07 -9.16 12.46
C ASN A 289 -12.26 -10.38 11.54
N ILE A 290 -11.47 -10.45 10.45
CA ILE A 290 -11.60 -11.51 9.43
C ILE A 290 -11.30 -12.89 10.02
N ALA A 291 -10.23 -13.01 10.81
CA ALA A 291 -9.85 -14.28 11.44
C ALA A 291 -10.96 -14.78 12.39
N ASN A 292 -11.57 -13.88 13.16
CA ASN A 292 -12.69 -14.22 14.05
C ASN A 292 -13.96 -14.60 13.28
N SER A 293 -14.27 -13.95 12.16
CA SER A 293 -15.36 -14.37 11.29
C SER A 293 -15.10 -15.76 10.69
N VAL A 294 -13.88 -16.02 10.20
CA VAL A 294 -13.50 -17.35 9.71
C VAL A 294 -13.68 -18.41 10.79
N ALA A 295 -13.22 -18.14 12.02
CA ALA A 295 -13.39 -19.04 13.14
C ALA A 295 -14.89 -19.35 13.43
N GLN A 296 -15.73 -18.32 13.51
CA GLN A 296 -17.17 -18.47 13.73
C GLN A 296 -17.84 -19.33 12.65
N TYR A 297 -17.56 -19.07 11.37
CA TYR A 297 -18.14 -19.82 10.24
C TYR A 297 -17.58 -21.24 10.08
N ASN A 298 -16.46 -21.55 10.73
CA ASN A 298 -15.88 -22.90 10.78
C ASN A 298 -16.09 -23.60 12.13
N SER A 299 -17.04 -23.11 12.95
CA SER A 299 -17.38 -23.67 14.27
C SER A 299 -16.18 -23.77 15.23
N LEU A 300 -15.23 -22.86 15.10
CA LEU A 300 -14.10 -22.69 16.00
C LEU A 300 -14.43 -21.63 17.07
N ALA A 301 -13.67 -21.62 18.16
CA ALA A 301 -13.74 -20.55 19.15
C ALA A 301 -13.41 -19.21 18.50
N TYR A 302 -14.22 -18.19 18.77
CA TYR A 302 -14.05 -16.84 18.23
C TYR A 302 -14.25 -15.79 19.32
N GLN A 303 -13.70 -14.61 19.09
CA GLN A 303 -13.86 -13.43 19.92
C GLN A 303 -14.72 -12.39 19.19
N SER A 304 -15.73 -11.85 19.89
CA SER A 304 -16.49 -10.71 19.37
C SER A 304 -15.64 -9.43 19.37
N PRO A 305 -15.90 -8.47 18.45
CA PRO A 305 -15.18 -7.20 18.44
C PRO A 305 -15.19 -6.52 19.83
N PRO A 306 -14.00 -6.18 20.38
CA PRO A 306 -13.94 -5.56 21.69
C PRO A 306 -14.51 -4.13 21.62
N PRO A 307 -15.22 -3.66 22.66
CA PRO A 307 -15.62 -2.26 22.73
C PRO A 307 -14.36 -1.38 22.83
N ILE A 308 -14.13 -0.54 21.82
CA ILE A 308 -12.97 0.36 21.79
C ILE A 308 -13.22 1.53 22.75
N THR A 309 -12.32 1.71 23.72
CA THR A 309 -12.39 2.75 24.74
C THR A 309 -11.91 4.10 24.22
N GLN A 310 -12.30 5.19 24.90
CA GLN A 310 -11.78 6.54 24.60
C GLN A 310 -10.26 6.64 24.73
N LYS A 311 -9.66 5.87 25.65
CA LYS A 311 -8.21 5.80 25.78
C LYS A 311 -7.55 5.19 24.53
N GLN A 312 -8.09 4.08 24.04
CA GLN A 312 -7.61 3.45 22.80
C GLN A 312 -7.85 4.34 21.58
N ILE A 313 -8.99 5.05 21.52
CA ILE A 313 -9.25 6.05 20.46
C ILE A 313 -8.15 7.11 20.45
N ARG A 314 -7.74 7.65 21.60
CA ARG A 314 -6.63 8.62 21.66
C ARG A 314 -5.32 8.07 21.10
N SER A 315 -5.01 6.80 21.37
CA SER A 315 -3.83 6.12 20.81
C SER A 315 -3.95 5.92 19.29
N ARG A 316 -5.12 5.52 18.78
CA ARG A 316 -5.40 5.36 17.33
C ARG A 316 -5.31 6.66 16.53
N MET A 317 -5.41 7.81 17.19
CA MET A 317 -5.22 9.12 16.57
C MET A 317 -3.74 9.51 16.44
N ILE A 318 -2.82 8.62 16.81
CA ILE A 318 -1.37 8.82 16.72
C ILE A 318 -0.80 7.66 15.93
N PHE A 319 0.05 7.96 14.93
CA PHE A 319 0.77 6.91 14.21
C PHE A 319 1.92 6.40 15.07
N ASN A 320 2.13 5.08 15.12
CA ASN A 320 3.20 4.45 15.90
C ASN A 320 3.90 3.36 15.08
N SER A 321 5.16 3.59 14.70
CA SER A 321 5.93 2.65 13.87
C SER A 321 6.42 1.40 14.58
N HIS A 322 6.26 1.32 15.91
CA HIS A 322 6.64 0.15 16.69
C HIS A 322 5.61 -0.99 16.65
N LEU A 323 4.45 -0.75 16.04
CA LEU A 323 3.39 -1.75 15.91
C LEU A 323 3.63 -2.65 14.69
N TYR A 324 3.10 -3.86 14.72
CA TYR A 324 3.22 -4.84 13.64
C TYR A 324 2.74 -4.27 12.30
N GLY A 325 3.59 -4.32 11.27
CA GLY A 325 3.27 -3.83 9.93
C GLY A 325 3.36 -2.31 9.77
N MET A 326 3.80 -1.59 10.79
CA MET A 326 3.79 -0.12 10.83
C MET A 326 5.20 0.49 10.74
N GLY A 327 6.23 -0.30 10.44
CA GLY A 327 7.60 0.18 10.31
C GLY A 327 7.75 1.33 9.30
N ASN A 328 8.59 2.31 9.63
CA ASN A 328 8.88 3.49 8.82
C ASN A 328 10.28 3.45 8.15
N HIS A 329 10.92 2.29 8.12
CA HIS A 329 12.22 2.04 7.47
C HIS A 329 12.05 1.75 5.97
N GLY A 330 13.17 1.59 5.26
CA GLY A 330 13.18 1.27 3.83
C GLY A 330 13.15 2.49 2.93
N HIS A 331 13.30 2.28 1.63
CA HIS A 331 13.49 3.36 0.66
C HIS A 331 14.66 4.28 1.09
N GLU A 332 15.72 3.66 1.62
CA GLU A 332 16.81 4.39 2.29
C GLU A 332 17.90 4.84 1.31
N PHE A 333 17.86 4.39 0.06
CA PHE A 333 18.76 4.83 -0.99
C PHE A 333 18.71 6.36 -1.25
N THR A 334 17.65 7.04 -0.81
CA THR A 334 17.55 8.51 -0.85
C THR A 334 18.45 9.24 0.14
N GLN A 335 19.07 8.52 1.09
CA GLN A 335 20.07 9.10 1.99
C GLN A 335 21.27 9.70 1.24
N SER A 336 21.55 9.26 0.02
CA SER A 336 22.67 9.79 -0.80
C SER A 336 22.39 11.18 -1.38
N LEU A 337 21.14 11.66 -1.33
CA LEU A 337 20.77 13.01 -1.77
C LEU A 337 21.33 14.09 -0.83
N THR A 338 21.58 15.26 -1.40
CA THR A 338 21.81 16.52 -0.68
C THR A 338 20.47 17.23 -0.44
N ASP A 339 20.43 18.14 0.53
CA ASP A 339 19.20 18.90 0.82
C ASP A 339 18.73 19.73 -0.38
N ASP A 340 19.64 20.29 -1.17
CA ASP A 340 19.28 21.07 -2.35
C ASP A 340 18.63 20.17 -3.42
N GLU A 341 19.13 18.96 -3.63
CA GLU A 341 18.50 17.97 -4.52
C GLU A 341 17.13 17.55 -3.99
N ARG A 342 16.97 17.36 -2.68
CA ARG A 342 15.67 17.05 -2.06
C ARG A 342 14.66 18.15 -2.30
N TRP A 343 15.03 19.42 -2.11
CA TRP A 343 14.15 20.56 -2.38
C TRP A 343 13.77 20.67 -3.86
N ALA A 344 14.72 20.43 -4.77
CA ALA A 344 14.45 20.40 -6.21
C ALA A 344 13.47 19.27 -6.57
N LEU A 345 13.68 18.06 -6.06
CA LEU A 345 12.78 16.93 -6.26
C LEU A 345 11.38 17.22 -5.70
N LEU A 346 11.25 17.81 -4.52
CA LEU A 346 9.96 18.23 -3.96
C LEU A 346 9.26 19.25 -4.85
N GLU A 347 9.99 20.23 -5.39
CA GLU A 347 9.42 21.21 -6.31
C GLU A 347 8.94 20.54 -7.60
N TYR A 348 9.68 19.55 -8.12
CA TYR A 348 9.26 18.76 -9.26
C TYR A 348 7.99 17.94 -8.96
N MET A 349 7.87 17.33 -7.77
CA MET A 349 6.67 16.60 -7.36
C MET A 349 5.40 17.45 -7.35
N LYS A 350 5.51 18.78 -7.18
CA LYS A 350 4.36 19.70 -7.27
C LYS A 350 3.80 19.82 -8.69
N THR A 351 4.59 19.45 -9.70
CA THR A 351 4.20 19.49 -11.12
C THR A 351 3.55 18.20 -11.62
N LEU A 352 3.61 17.13 -10.82
CA LEU A 352 3.05 15.80 -11.09
C LEU A 352 1.70 15.64 -10.37
#